data_AF-A0A1Y3MZD4-F1
#
_entry.id   AF-A0A1Y3MZD4-F1
#
_cell.length_a   1.000
_cell.length_b   1.000
_cell.length_c   1.000
_cell.angle_alpha   90.00
_cell.angle_beta   90.00
_cell.angle_gamma   90.00
#
_symmetry.space_group_name_H-M   'P 1'
#
loop_
_entity.id
_entity.type
_entity.pdbx_description
1 polymer ?
#
loop_
_entity_poly.entity_id
_entity_poly.type
_entity_poly.pdbx_seq_one_letter_code
_entity_poly.pdbx_strand_id
1 'polypeptide(L)'
;MNICTLRTIFYIFLFLINFSQYITTAKEIKIRNDEDNFYNLGKIINSNQNANELILNFVDRYYDFNKINELKIESTLLMNITFSGHKDGTIFDYHYNYKGIFSFSSVGKKGITFTIENIIIQNYYTPKSVNNIPVIFFESDNYNFYFFGKNCTFQNNISKIFKIQATPNNQIQTNPQ
;
A
#
# COMPACT_ATOMS: atom_id res chain seq x y z
N MET A 1 14.88 -15.74 -46.81
CA MET A 1 14.03 -16.13 -45.67
C MET A 1 12.72 -16.66 -46.24
N ASN A 2 12.27 -17.85 -45.85
CA ASN A 2 11.07 -18.46 -46.44
C ASN A 2 9.78 -17.81 -45.91
N ILE A 3 8.74 -17.79 -46.74
CA ILE A 3 7.43 -17.24 -46.38
C ILE A 3 6.86 -17.94 -45.12
N CYS A 4 7.12 -19.24 -44.95
CA CYS A 4 6.74 -19.98 -43.75
C CYS A 4 7.45 -19.45 -42.48
N THR A 5 8.74 -19.15 -42.55
CA THR A 5 9.48 -18.64 -41.38
C THR A 5 8.99 -17.26 -40.98
N LEU A 6 8.65 -16.39 -41.95
CA LEU A 6 8.08 -15.07 -41.67
C LEU A 6 6.71 -15.18 -40.97
N ARG A 7 5.85 -16.10 -41.41
CA ARG A 7 4.54 -16.36 -40.76
C ARG A 7 4.69 -16.87 -39.33
N THR A 8 5.59 -17.80 -39.07
CA THR A 8 5.81 -18.33 -37.71
C THR A 8 6.34 -17.27 -36.77
N ILE A 9 7.30 -16.45 -37.21
CA ILE A 9 7.82 -15.32 -36.43
C ILE A 9 6.71 -14.34 -36.09
N PHE A 10 5.84 -14.03 -37.06
CA PHE A 10 4.69 -13.15 -36.85
C PHE A 10 3.71 -13.69 -35.79
N TYR A 11 3.38 -14.99 -35.82
CA TYR A 11 2.52 -15.59 -34.80
C TYR A 11 3.15 -15.65 -33.41
N ILE A 12 4.46 -15.93 -33.31
CA ILE A 12 5.18 -15.87 -32.03
C ILE A 12 5.14 -14.43 -31.48
N PHE A 13 5.35 -13.44 -32.34
CA PHE A 13 5.28 -12.03 -31.94
C PHE A 13 3.90 -11.64 -31.44
N LEU A 14 2.82 -12.06 -32.14
CA LEU A 14 1.45 -11.87 -31.68
C LEU A 14 1.17 -12.57 -30.34
N PHE A 15 1.67 -13.80 -30.16
CA PHE A 15 1.53 -14.53 -28.90
C PHE A 15 2.23 -13.80 -27.75
N LEU A 16 3.45 -13.31 -27.96
CA LEU A 16 4.21 -12.57 -26.94
C LEU A 16 3.55 -11.24 -26.57
N ILE A 17 2.96 -10.51 -27.54
CA ILE A 17 2.21 -9.29 -27.25
C ILE A 17 1.00 -9.60 -26.36
N ASN A 18 0.20 -10.60 -26.72
CA ASN A 18 -0.97 -10.98 -25.91
C ASN A 18 -0.56 -11.51 -24.52
N PHE A 19 0.54 -12.26 -24.44
CA PHE A 19 1.06 -12.78 -23.18
C PHE A 19 1.57 -11.66 -22.27
N SER A 20 2.17 -10.60 -22.83
CA SER A 20 2.67 -9.47 -22.05
C SER A 20 1.56 -8.70 -21.31
N GLN A 21 0.35 -8.64 -21.87
CA GLN A 21 -0.81 -8.01 -21.22
C GLN A 21 -1.31 -8.79 -20.01
N TYR A 22 -1.05 -10.11 -19.94
CA TYR A 22 -1.37 -10.92 -18.76
C TYR A 22 -0.41 -10.68 -17.58
N ILE A 23 0.80 -10.17 -17.83
CA ILE A 23 1.86 -10.07 -16.81
C ILE A 23 1.77 -8.78 -15.97
N THR A 24 1.04 -7.74 -16.42
CA THR A 24 1.11 -6.39 -15.82
C THR A 24 -0.25 -5.79 -15.50
N THR A 25 -1.11 -6.54 -14.83
CA THR A 25 -2.40 -6.00 -14.36
C THR A 25 -2.24 -5.39 -12.97
N ALA A 26 -1.98 -4.07 -12.94
CA ALA A 26 -2.27 -3.26 -11.76
C ALA A 26 -3.76 -2.91 -11.75
N LYS A 27 -4.39 -2.97 -10.59
CA LYS A 27 -5.77 -2.55 -10.38
C LYS A 27 -5.77 -1.17 -9.73
N GLU A 28 -6.27 -0.17 -10.42
CA GLU A 28 -6.38 1.20 -9.91
C GLU A 28 -7.80 1.48 -9.41
N ILE A 29 -7.91 2.06 -8.23
CA ILE A 29 -9.17 2.52 -7.63
C ILE A 29 -9.01 3.99 -7.27
N LYS A 30 -9.89 4.83 -7.82
CA LYS A 30 -9.93 6.26 -7.48
C LYS A 30 -10.65 6.45 -6.16
N ILE A 31 -10.00 7.15 -5.24
CA ILE A 31 -10.53 7.55 -3.94
C ILE A 31 -10.79 9.05 -3.99
N ARG A 32 -11.94 9.48 -3.47
CA ARG A 32 -12.36 10.88 -3.37
C ARG A 32 -12.84 11.16 -1.95
N ASN A 33 -12.58 12.35 -1.42
CA ASN A 33 -12.69 12.67 0.01
C ASN A 33 -14.11 12.54 0.57
N ASP A 34 -15.13 12.77 -0.25
CA ASP A 34 -16.54 12.77 0.16
C ASP A 34 -17.34 11.62 -0.46
N GLU A 35 -16.66 10.56 -0.89
CA GLU A 35 -17.29 9.35 -1.42
C GLU A 35 -17.15 8.16 -0.45
N ASP A 36 -18.11 7.23 -0.52
CA ASP A 36 -18.14 6.00 0.28
C ASP A 36 -16.81 5.24 0.27
N ASN A 37 -16.07 5.31 -0.83
CA ASN A 37 -14.79 4.65 -0.96
C ASN A 37 -13.76 5.13 0.08
N PHE A 38 -13.73 6.42 0.39
CA PHE A 38 -12.81 6.97 1.39
C PHE A 38 -13.18 6.54 2.82
N TYR A 39 -14.48 6.47 3.12
CA TYR A 39 -14.93 6.00 4.44
C TYR A 39 -14.79 4.49 4.62
N ASN A 40 -14.60 3.72 3.54
CA ASN A 40 -14.52 2.26 3.57
C ASN A 40 -13.18 1.73 3.04
N LEU A 41 -12.07 2.48 3.22
CA LEU A 41 -10.75 2.12 2.69
C LEU A 41 -10.31 0.69 3.06
N GLY A 42 -10.55 0.24 4.30
CA GLY A 42 -10.20 -1.11 4.72
C GLY A 42 -10.93 -2.19 3.93
N LYS A 43 -12.24 -2.00 3.70
CA LYS A 43 -13.05 -2.90 2.87
C LYS A 43 -12.57 -2.91 1.42
N ILE A 44 -12.24 -1.74 0.87
CA ILE A 44 -11.69 -1.62 -0.48
C ILE A 44 -10.38 -2.38 -0.61
N ILE A 45 -9.44 -2.16 0.30
CA ILE A 45 -8.15 -2.83 0.25
C ILE A 45 -8.38 -4.35 0.30
N ASN A 46 -9.13 -4.83 1.28
CA ASN A 46 -9.35 -6.27 1.47
C ASN A 46 -10.10 -6.94 0.31
N SER A 47 -11.03 -6.25 -0.35
CA SER A 47 -11.85 -6.84 -1.42
C SER A 47 -11.19 -6.77 -2.81
N ASN A 48 -10.08 -6.05 -2.96
CA ASN A 48 -9.46 -5.79 -4.26
C ASN A 48 -8.05 -6.37 -4.39
N GLN A 49 -7.70 -7.32 -3.52
CA GLN A 49 -6.42 -8.04 -3.57
C GLN A 49 -6.48 -9.25 -4.52
N ASN A 50 -6.85 -9.02 -5.78
CA ASN A 50 -6.89 -10.05 -6.82
C ASN A 50 -6.04 -9.79 -8.09
N ALA A 51 -5.19 -8.76 -8.07
CA ALA A 51 -4.28 -8.38 -9.16
C ALA A 51 -2.79 -8.54 -8.77
N ASN A 52 -1.85 -8.05 -9.59
CA ASN A 52 -0.43 -8.03 -9.19
C ASN A 52 -0.11 -6.87 -8.24
N GLU A 53 -0.79 -5.75 -8.43
CA GLU A 53 -0.66 -4.55 -7.63
C GLU A 53 -2.03 -3.87 -7.48
N LEU A 54 -2.30 -3.31 -6.31
CA LEU A 54 -3.45 -2.44 -6.05
C LEU A 54 -2.98 -1.00 -5.87
N ILE A 55 -3.47 -0.10 -6.71
CA ILE A 55 -3.19 1.33 -6.64
C ILE A 55 -4.44 2.03 -6.10
N LEU A 56 -4.34 2.64 -4.92
CA LEU A 56 -5.33 3.59 -4.43
C LEU A 56 -4.90 4.99 -4.86
N ASN A 57 -5.59 5.53 -5.86
CA ASN A 57 -5.33 6.85 -6.43
C ASN A 57 -6.21 7.90 -5.76
N PHE A 58 -5.63 8.65 -4.82
CA PHE A 58 -6.28 9.74 -4.11
C PHE A 58 -6.28 10.99 -5.00
N VAL A 59 -7.40 11.23 -5.69
CA VAL A 59 -7.45 12.24 -6.77
C VAL A 59 -7.67 13.67 -6.30
N ASP A 60 -8.29 13.85 -5.13
CA ASP A 60 -8.47 15.17 -4.52
C ASP A 60 -7.19 15.64 -3.82
N ARG A 61 -7.03 16.96 -3.63
CA ARG A 61 -5.82 17.52 -2.97
C ARG A 61 -5.83 17.37 -1.45
N TYR A 62 -6.98 17.09 -0.85
CA TYR A 62 -7.18 17.15 0.59
C TYR A 62 -8.15 16.06 1.05
N TYR A 63 -7.76 15.35 2.12
CA TYR A 63 -8.55 14.33 2.79
C TYR A 63 -8.59 14.59 4.29
N ASP A 64 -9.80 14.65 4.82
CA ASP A 64 -10.04 14.81 6.25
C ASP A 64 -10.13 13.42 6.90
N PHE A 65 -9.03 12.98 7.51
CA PHE A 65 -8.95 11.68 8.17
C PHE A 65 -9.74 11.63 9.49
N ASN A 66 -10.20 12.77 10.02
CA ASN A 66 -11.10 12.79 11.17
C ASN A 66 -12.51 12.31 10.80
N LYS A 67 -12.88 12.32 9.50
CA LYS A 67 -14.14 11.75 9.01
C LYS A 67 -14.14 10.23 8.92
N ILE A 68 -12.97 9.57 9.02
CA ILE A 68 -12.90 8.11 9.07
C ILE A 68 -13.40 7.65 10.44
N ASN A 69 -14.42 6.79 10.44
CA ASN A 69 -15.04 6.31 11.67
C ASN A 69 -14.19 5.23 12.35
N GLU A 70 -13.48 4.42 11.56
CA GLU A 70 -12.59 3.39 12.08
C GLU A 70 -11.38 4.02 12.78
N LEU A 71 -11.05 3.47 13.94
CA LEU A 71 -9.78 3.76 14.57
C LEU A 71 -8.60 3.34 13.66
N LYS A 72 -8.78 2.19 12.99
CA LYS A 72 -7.71 1.47 12.31
C LYS A 72 -8.23 0.82 11.02
N ILE A 73 -7.51 1.06 9.94
CA ILE A 73 -7.69 0.43 8.63
C ILE A 73 -6.76 -0.78 8.59
N GLU A 74 -7.32 -1.96 8.80
CA GLU A 74 -6.58 -3.22 8.90
C GLU A 74 -6.63 -4.03 7.60
N SER A 75 -5.49 -4.55 7.18
CA SER A 75 -5.43 -5.49 6.05
C SER A 75 -4.21 -6.41 6.12
N THR A 76 -4.41 -7.69 5.78
CA THR A 76 -3.31 -8.60 5.44
C THR A 76 -2.97 -8.39 3.97
N LEU A 77 -1.76 -7.92 3.68
CA LEU A 77 -1.31 -7.70 2.33
C LEU A 77 -0.99 -9.03 1.66
N LEU A 78 -1.67 -9.27 0.54
CA LEU A 78 -1.48 -10.40 -0.34
C LEU A 78 -0.81 -9.96 -1.65
N MET A 79 -0.53 -8.66 -1.84
CA MET A 79 0.14 -8.10 -3.02
C MET A 79 0.75 -6.75 -2.74
N ASN A 80 1.37 -6.19 -3.78
CA ASN A 80 1.89 -4.83 -3.73
C ASN A 80 0.74 -3.83 -3.65
N ILE A 81 0.90 -2.83 -2.79
CA ILE A 81 -0.08 -1.75 -2.63
C ILE A 81 0.63 -0.41 -2.78
N THR A 82 0.02 0.46 -3.58
CA THR A 82 0.51 1.83 -3.79
C THR A 82 -0.58 2.82 -3.42
N PHE A 83 -0.28 3.73 -2.51
CA PHE A 83 -1.09 4.93 -2.26
C PHE A 83 -0.49 6.07 -3.07
N SER A 84 -1.22 6.55 -4.06
CA SER A 84 -0.76 7.59 -4.96
C SER A 84 -1.62 8.84 -4.82
N GLY A 85 -1.00 9.98 -4.55
CA GLY A 85 -1.66 11.28 -4.52
C GLY A 85 -1.40 12.11 -5.78
N HIS A 86 -2.11 13.23 -5.85
CA HIS A 86 -1.84 14.32 -6.78
C HIS A 86 -0.37 14.76 -6.76
N LYS A 87 0.23 15.00 -7.94
CA LYS A 87 1.66 15.34 -8.12
C LYS A 87 2.18 16.51 -7.27
N ASP A 88 1.32 17.49 -6.99
CA ASP A 88 1.63 18.67 -6.17
C ASP A 88 1.52 18.39 -4.65
N GLY A 89 1.25 17.14 -4.27
CA GLY A 89 0.94 16.73 -2.91
C GLY A 89 -0.55 16.55 -2.68
N THR A 90 -0.91 15.48 -2.00
CA THR A 90 -2.24 15.23 -1.45
C THR A 90 -2.16 15.21 0.07
N ILE A 91 -2.98 16.01 0.74
CA ILE A 91 -2.94 16.17 2.19
C ILE A 91 -3.84 15.13 2.84
N PHE A 92 -3.25 14.32 3.72
CA PHE A 92 -3.94 13.50 4.71
C PHE A 92 -3.88 14.25 6.05
N ASP A 93 -4.96 14.96 6.38
CA ASP A 93 -5.04 15.78 7.58
C ASP A 93 -5.75 15.03 8.70
N TYR A 94 -5.02 14.79 9.79
CA TYR A 94 -5.53 14.06 10.94
C TYR A 94 -6.18 14.97 11.99
N HIS A 95 -6.13 16.30 11.85
CA HIS A 95 -6.72 17.25 12.82
C HIS A 95 -6.37 16.99 14.29
N TYR A 96 -5.12 16.60 14.57
CA TYR A 96 -4.63 16.18 15.87
C TYR A 96 -5.42 15.01 16.49
N ASN A 97 -5.88 14.09 15.64
CA ASN A 97 -6.52 12.84 16.00
C ASN A 97 -5.65 11.63 15.60
N TYR A 98 -6.03 10.44 16.07
CA TYR A 98 -5.38 9.16 15.82
C TYR A 98 -6.31 8.10 15.21
N LYS A 99 -7.43 8.50 14.61
CA LYS A 99 -8.28 7.60 13.81
C LYS A 99 -7.70 7.39 12.42
N GLY A 100 -8.20 6.37 11.70
CA GLY A 100 -7.79 6.10 10.33
C GLY A 100 -6.31 5.74 10.18
N ILE A 101 -5.70 5.14 11.21
CA ILE A 101 -4.33 4.63 11.10
C ILE A 101 -4.32 3.42 10.17
N PHE A 102 -3.27 3.25 9.38
CA PHE A 102 -3.08 2.08 8.55
C PHE A 102 -2.32 1.01 9.31
N SER A 103 -2.82 -0.21 9.27
CA SER A 103 -2.13 -1.34 9.88
C SER A 103 -2.17 -2.55 8.98
N PHE A 104 -0.99 -2.89 8.53
CA PHE A 104 -0.80 -3.93 7.56
C PHE A 104 -0.03 -5.08 8.16
N SER A 105 -0.46 -6.29 7.82
CA SER A 105 0.31 -7.50 8.08
C SER A 105 0.70 -8.17 6.78
N SER A 106 1.81 -8.88 6.75
CA SER A 106 2.18 -9.77 5.66
C SER A 106 2.46 -11.15 6.24
N VAL A 107 1.78 -12.17 5.69
CA VAL A 107 1.90 -13.57 6.13
C VAL A 107 2.31 -14.44 4.94
N GLY A 108 3.44 -15.14 5.07
CA GLY A 108 3.88 -16.19 4.13
C GLY A 108 4.31 -15.72 2.74
N LYS A 109 4.06 -14.48 2.34
CA LYS A 109 4.43 -13.95 1.03
C LYS A 109 5.70 -13.10 1.10
N LYS A 110 6.68 -13.43 0.26
CA LYS A 110 7.95 -12.70 0.11
C LYS A 110 7.80 -11.63 -0.98
N GLY A 111 8.48 -10.51 -0.79
CA GLY A 111 8.62 -9.46 -1.79
C GLY A 111 7.44 -8.50 -1.90
N ILE A 112 6.53 -8.49 -0.91
CA ILE A 112 5.45 -7.51 -0.89
C ILE A 112 6.04 -6.12 -0.72
N THR A 113 5.54 -5.20 -1.54
CA THR A 113 5.93 -3.79 -1.54
C THR A 113 4.74 -2.92 -1.15
N PHE A 114 4.93 -2.03 -0.18
CA PHE A 114 4.00 -0.95 0.13
C PHE A 114 4.63 0.38 -0.25
N THR A 115 3.96 1.15 -1.12
CA THR A 115 4.46 2.41 -1.65
C THR A 115 3.50 3.55 -1.29
N ILE A 116 4.04 4.69 -0.88
CA ILE A 116 3.31 5.95 -0.75
C ILE A 116 3.98 6.99 -1.65
N GLU A 117 3.20 7.65 -2.50
CA GLU A 117 3.71 8.64 -3.46
C GLU A 117 2.90 9.94 -3.41
N ASN A 118 3.59 11.08 -3.35
CA ASN A 118 2.99 12.42 -3.37
C ASN A 118 1.95 12.68 -2.26
N ILE A 119 2.18 12.14 -1.06
CA ILE A 119 1.30 12.32 0.10
C ILE A 119 1.96 13.22 1.15
N ILE A 120 1.17 14.14 1.70
CA ILE A 120 1.52 14.98 2.84
C ILE A 120 0.71 14.47 4.05
N ILE A 121 1.37 13.87 5.03
CA ILE A 121 0.72 13.44 6.28
C ILE A 121 0.92 14.55 7.31
N GLN A 122 -0.17 15.12 7.81
CA GLN A 122 -0.09 16.22 8.75
C GLN A 122 -1.02 16.13 9.96
N ASN A 123 -0.63 16.88 11.00
CA ASN A 123 -1.40 17.06 12.23
C ASN A 123 -1.79 15.75 12.90
N TYR A 124 -0.94 14.72 12.88
CA TYR A 124 -1.20 13.47 13.58
C TYR A 124 -0.82 13.56 15.07
N TYR A 125 -1.70 13.06 15.94
CA TYR A 125 -1.47 13.06 17.39
C TYR A 125 -2.13 11.86 18.07
N THR A 126 -1.36 11.14 18.87
CA THR A 126 -1.87 10.15 19.83
C THR A 126 -1.71 10.67 21.26
N PRO A 127 -2.77 10.63 22.09
CA PRO A 127 -2.66 10.91 23.52
C PRO A 127 -1.66 9.97 24.22
N LYS A 128 -1.02 10.47 25.29
CA LYS A 128 -0.05 9.69 26.08
C LYS A 128 -0.63 8.38 26.63
N SER A 129 -1.94 8.35 26.91
CA SER A 129 -2.65 7.17 27.40
C SER A 129 -2.74 6.02 26.39
N VAL A 130 -2.48 6.27 25.11
CA VAL A 130 -2.75 5.31 24.01
C VAL A 130 -1.45 4.74 23.42
N ASN A 131 -0.31 4.81 24.12
CA ASN A 131 0.94 4.14 23.73
C ASN A 131 1.49 4.48 22.32
N ASN A 132 1.50 5.76 21.94
CA ASN A 132 2.26 6.27 20.76
C ASN A 132 2.04 5.43 19.48
N ILE A 133 0.78 5.21 19.14
CA ILE A 133 0.36 4.48 17.93
C ILE A 133 0.92 5.18 16.69
N PRO A 134 1.55 4.46 15.75
CA PRO A 134 2.02 5.04 14.50
C PRO A 134 0.86 5.27 13.50
N VAL A 135 0.99 6.26 12.60
CA VAL A 135 0.06 6.41 11.46
C VAL A 135 0.02 5.16 10.60
N ILE A 136 1.18 4.57 10.34
CA ILE A 136 1.35 3.37 9.54
C ILE A 136 2.13 2.34 10.37
N PHE A 137 1.43 1.27 10.72
CA PHE A 137 2.01 0.08 11.33
C PHE A 137 2.13 -1.03 10.28
N PHE A 138 3.32 -1.59 10.15
CA PHE A 138 3.55 -2.77 9.33
C PHE A 138 4.10 -3.90 10.17
N GLU A 139 3.47 -5.07 10.09
CA GLU A 139 3.92 -6.29 10.73
C GLU A 139 4.18 -7.38 9.68
N SER A 140 5.31 -8.06 9.76
CA SER A 140 5.68 -9.09 8.81
C SER A 140 6.19 -10.32 9.53
N ASP A 141 5.72 -11.50 9.12
CA ASP A 141 6.32 -12.78 9.52
C ASP A 141 7.57 -13.14 8.70
N ASN A 142 8.07 -12.19 7.90
CA ASN A 142 9.15 -12.37 6.94
C ASN A 142 10.05 -11.13 6.84
N TYR A 143 11.33 -11.32 6.54
CA TYR A 143 12.27 -10.23 6.28
C TYR A 143 12.11 -9.60 4.89
N ASN A 144 11.40 -10.26 3.97
CA ASN A 144 11.29 -9.82 2.58
C ASN A 144 10.06 -8.93 2.35
N PHE A 145 9.98 -7.81 3.07
CA PHE A 145 8.99 -6.75 2.84
C PHE A 145 9.71 -5.43 2.52
N TYR A 146 9.11 -4.64 1.62
CA TYR A 146 9.67 -3.36 1.20
C TYR A 146 8.68 -2.22 1.40
N PHE A 147 9.14 -1.14 2.01
CA PHE A 147 8.39 0.11 2.16
C PHE A 147 9.09 1.22 1.37
N PHE A 148 8.36 1.91 0.50
CA PHE A 148 8.87 3.07 -0.25
C PHE A 148 8.02 4.31 -0.02
N GLY A 149 8.67 5.44 0.24
CA GLY A 149 8.04 6.77 0.24
C GLY A 149 8.69 7.63 -0.84
N LYS A 150 7.88 8.19 -1.75
CA LYS A 150 8.37 9.06 -2.83
C LYS A 150 7.64 10.39 -2.79
N ASN A 151 8.40 11.48 -2.72
CA ASN A 151 7.83 12.84 -2.66
C ASN A 151 6.79 13.00 -1.54
N CYS A 152 7.08 12.43 -0.36
CA CYS A 152 6.19 12.52 0.80
C CYS A 152 6.68 13.60 1.77
N THR A 153 5.74 14.29 2.41
CA THR A 153 6.03 15.28 3.46
C THR A 153 5.32 14.88 4.75
N PHE A 154 6.00 15.05 5.88
CA PHE A 154 5.46 14.77 7.21
C PHE A 154 5.54 16.04 8.05
N GLN A 155 4.39 16.67 8.35
CA GLN A 155 4.34 18.00 8.94
C GLN A 155 3.49 18.04 10.22
N ASN A 156 3.94 18.73 11.26
CA ASN A 156 3.19 18.96 12.50
C ASN A 156 2.69 17.68 13.19
N ASN A 157 3.39 16.57 13.00
CA ASN A 157 3.04 15.30 13.63
C ASN A 157 3.73 15.20 14.99
N ILE A 158 2.95 14.96 16.04
CA ILE A 158 3.43 14.88 17.42
C ILE A 158 3.81 13.43 17.77
N SER A 159 3.26 12.48 17.05
CA SER A 159 3.40 11.04 17.29
C SER A 159 4.12 10.36 16.14
N LYS A 160 4.50 9.08 16.33
CA LYS A 160 5.22 8.31 15.31
C LYS A 160 4.40 8.22 14.02
N ILE A 161 5.07 8.35 12.88
CA ILE A 161 4.43 8.12 11.58
C ILE A 161 4.51 6.66 11.20
N PHE A 162 5.69 6.06 11.36
CA PHE A 162 5.93 4.68 10.94
C PHE A 162 6.36 3.81 12.11
N LYS A 163 5.89 2.57 12.10
CA LYS A 163 6.49 1.47 12.87
C LYS A 163 6.46 0.22 11.99
N ILE A 164 7.63 -0.38 11.79
CA ILE A 164 7.78 -1.62 11.04
C ILE A 164 8.29 -2.66 12.03
N GLN A 165 7.63 -3.81 12.08
CA GLN A 165 7.97 -4.94 12.91
C GLN A 165 8.08 -6.18 12.03
N ALA A 166 9.22 -6.87 12.10
CA ALA A 166 9.42 -8.16 11.45
C ALA A 166 9.68 -9.20 12.54
N THR A 167 8.86 -10.25 12.57
CA THR A 167 8.96 -11.34 13.54
C THR A 167 8.90 -12.67 12.77
N PRO A 168 10.05 -13.16 12.29
CA PRO A 168 10.06 -14.36 11.46
C PRO A 168 9.64 -15.59 12.24
N ASN A 169 8.77 -16.41 11.65
CA ASN A 169 8.32 -17.67 12.25
C ASN A 169 9.38 -18.78 12.23
N ASN A 170 10.54 -18.55 11.59
CA ASN A 170 11.62 -19.52 11.59
C ASN A 170 12.36 -19.46 12.93
N GLN A 171 12.09 -20.44 13.80
CA GLN A 171 13.07 -20.87 14.79
C GLN A 171 14.39 -21.08 14.05
N ILE A 172 15.40 -20.28 14.38
CA ILE A 172 16.77 -20.58 13.99
C ILE A 172 17.03 -21.97 14.56
N GLN A 173 17.12 -23.00 13.71
CA GLN A 173 17.68 -24.27 14.14
C GLN A 173 19.13 -24.00 14.52
N THR A 174 19.35 -23.68 15.80
CA THR A 174 20.66 -23.79 16.41
C THR A 174 20.91 -25.28 16.53
N ASN A 175 21.44 -25.90 15.48
CA ASN A 175 22.26 -27.09 15.67
C ASN A 175 23.64 -26.57 16.10
N PRO A 176 24.01 -26.66 17.39
CA PRO A 176 25.42 -26.58 17.74
C PRO A 176 26.15 -27.74 17.04
N GLN A 177 27.11 -27.41 16.18
CA GLN A 177 28.16 -28.35 15.78
C GLN A 177 29.24 -28.39 16.86
#